data_AF-A0A965G892-F1
#
_entry.id   AF-A0A965G892-F1
#
_cell.length_a   1.000
_cell.length_b   1.000
_cell.length_c   1.000
_cell.angle_alpha   90.00
_cell.angle_beta   90.00
_cell.angle_gamma   90.00
#
_symmetry.space_group_name_H-M   'P 1'
#
loop_
_entity.id
_entity.type
_entity.pdbx_description
1 polymer ?
#
loop_
_entity_poly.entity_id
_entity_poly.type
_entity_poly.pdbx_seq_one_letter_code
_entity_poly.pdbx_strand_id
1 'polypeptide(L)'
;MTPIPLVFLPLASVYGAAALFIFVERWSLQIDLLEKIFVVLVGILASAPVFSFVLQSSAPPFPYPPTYPPIFLFMRLWFEPKEFQASDLPAAEAWYSNQPTLWVPATREELIKIHDRVTPIFSILFTPASSDVKMY
;
A
#
# COMPACT_ATOMS: atom_id res chain seq x y z
N MET A 1 2.73 15.14 3.30
CA MET A 1 1.52 15.38 4.11
C MET A 1 1.47 14.28 5.15
N THR A 2 1.72 14.59 6.43
CA THR A 2 1.54 13.60 7.50
C THR A 2 0.05 13.24 7.56
N PRO A 3 -0.32 11.95 7.52
CA PRO A 3 -1.71 11.58 7.70
C PRO A 3 -2.10 11.92 9.14
N ILE A 4 -2.76 13.08 9.33
CA ILE A 4 -3.39 13.52 10.57
C ILE A 4 -4.08 12.38 11.36
N PRO A 5 -4.79 11.40 10.73
CA PRO A 5 -5.38 10.28 11.47
C PRO A 5 -4.36 9.37 12.18
N LEU A 6 -3.12 9.28 11.71
CA LEU A 6 -2.11 8.38 12.29
C LEU A 6 -1.63 8.86 13.67
N VAL A 7 -1.67 10.17 13.91
CA VAL A 7 -1.30 10.77 15.20
C VAL A 7 -2.33 10.45 16.30
N PHE A 8 -3.61 10.31 15.92
CA PHE A 8 -4.69 9.98 16.85
C PHE A 8 -4.87 8.48 17.07
N LEU A 9 -4.17 7.64 16.31
CA LEU A 9 -4.25 6.18 16.41
C LEU A 9 -4.10 5.66 17.85
N PRO A 10 -3.06 6.02 18.64
CA PRO A 10 -2.92 5.50 20.01
C PRO A 10 -4.09 5.90 20.92
N LEU A 11 -4.60 7.13 20.77
CA LEU A 11 -5.74 7.61 21.55
C LEU A 11 -7.03 6.85 21.18
N ALA A 12 -7.25 6.64 19.89
CA ALA A 12 -8.39 5.89 19.37
C ALA A 12 -8.35 4.41 19.82
N SER A 13 -7.17 3.80 19.87
CA SER A 13 -7.00 2.42 20.37
C SER A 13 -7.38 2.29 21.85
N VAL A 14 -6.94 3.22 22.70
CA VAL A 14 -7.29 3.23 24.14
C VAL A 14 -8.79 3.44 24.33
N TYR A 15 -9.37 4.40 23.60
CA TYR A 15 -10.80 4.67 23.66
C TYR A 15 -11.63 3.46 23.19
N GLY A 16 -11.26 2.84 22.07
CA GLY A 16 -11.92 1.66 21.55
C GLY A 16 -11.86 0.46 22.51
N ALA A 17 -10.70 0.24 23.15
CA ALA A 17 -10.54 -0.80 24.16
C ALA A 17 -11.44 -0.55 25.37
N ALA A 18 -11.47 0.68 25.91
CA ALA A 18 -12.34 1.04 27.02
C ALA A 18 -13.83 0.88 26.68
N ALA A 19 -14.23 1.30 25.48
CA ALA A 19 -15.60 1.14 25.01
C ALA A 19 -16.02 -0.34 24.94
N LEU A 20 -15.12 -1.22 24.47
CA LEU A 20 -15.37 -2.67 24.44
C LEU A 20 -15.67 -3.22 25.83
N PHE A 21 -14.87 -2.89 26.85
CA PHE A 21 -15.10 -3.34 28.22
C PHE A 21 -16.48 -2.90 28.73
N ILE A 22 -16.86 -1.64 28.48
CA ILE A 22 -18.17 -1.10 28.88
C ILE A 22 -19.31 -1.84 28.17
N PHE A 23 -19.16 -2.17 26.88
CA PHE A 23 -20.19 -2.91 26.15
C PHE A 23 -20.35 -4.33 26.66
N VAL A 24 -19.25 -5.01 26.98
CA VAL A 24 -19.29 -6.38 27.53
C VAL A 24 -19.95 -6.39 28.90
N GLU A 25 -19.57 -5.48 29.78
CA GLU A 25 -20.15 -5.35 31.13
C GLU A 25 -21.65 -5.03 31.07
N ARG A 26 -22.07 -4.16 30.13
CA ARG A 26 -23.49 -3.83 29.92
C ARG A 26 -24.31 -4.96 29.30
N TRP A 27 -23.68 -5.93 28.64
CA TRP A 27 -24.39 -7.07 28.05
C TRP A 27 -25.00 -7.96 29.14
N SER A 28 -24.51 -7.89 30.40
CA SER A 28 -25.00 -8.70 31.53
C SER A 28 -24.95 -10.20 31.22
N LEU A 29 -23.80 -10.69 30.75
CA LEU A 29 -23.63 -12.12 30.54
C LEU A 29 -23.72 -12.81 31.90
N GLN A 30 -24.60 -13.79 32.04
CA GLN A 30 -24.88 -14.48 33.32
C GLN A 30 -23.65 -15.22 33.91
N ILE A 31 -22.55 -15.28 33.17
CA ILE A 31 -21.34 -16.03 33.49
C ILE A 31 -20.13 -15.10 33.32
N ASP A 32 -19.48 -14.71 34.42
CA ASP A 32 -18.27 -13.87 34.43
C ASP A 32 -17.13 -14.42 33.54
N LEU A 33 -17.06 -15.75 33.38
CA LEU A 33 -16.07 -16.39 32.52
C LEU A 33 -16.30 -16.07 31.04
N LEU A 34 -17.56 -15.95 30.61
CA LEU A 34 -17.93 -15.70 29.22
C LEU A 34 -17.53 -14.29 28.78
N GLU A 35 -17.66 -13.31 29.69
CA GLU A 35 -17.17 -11.94 29.48
C GLU A 35 -15.66 -11.92 29.21
N LYS A 36 -14.89 -12.61 30.07
CA LYS A 36 -13.43 -12.68 29.93
C LYS A 36 -13.00 -13.37 28.64
N ILE A 37 -13.65 -14.47 28.28
CA ILE A 37 -13.38 -15.19 27.02
C ILE A 37 -13.64 -14.29 25.81
N PHE A 38 -14.74 -13.53 25.83
CA PHE A 38 -15.09 -12.63 24.73
C PHE A 38 -14.05 -11.52 24.55
N VAL A 39 -13.63 -10.87 25.64
CA VAL A 39 -12.58 -9.82 25.59
C VAL A 39 -11.27 -10.37 25.03
N VAL A 40 -10.83 -11.54 25.50
CA VAL A 40 -9.60 -12.18 25.00
C VAL A 40 -9.71 -12.52 23.52
N LEU A 41 -10.85 -13.05 23.08
CA LEU A 41 -11.10 -13.39 21.68
C LEU A 41 -11.03 -12.15 20.78
N VAL A 42 -11.67 -11.05 21.17
CA VAL A 42 -11.59 -9.79 20.41
C VAL A 42 -10.16 -9.25 20.40
N GLY A 43 -9.43 -9.33 21.52
CA GLY A 43 -8.02 -8.95 21.57
C GLY A 43 -7.16 -9.74 20.58
N ILE A 44 -7.35 -11.07 20.52
CA ILE A 44 -6.65 -11.94 19.56
C ILE A 44 -7.00 -11.54 18.12
N LEU A 45 -8.28 -11.36 17.81
CA LEU A 45 -8.74 -10.93 16.48
C LEU A 45 -8.18 -9.55 16.07
N ALA A 46 -8.15 -8.59 17.00
CA ALA A 46 -7.59 -7.27 16.75
C ALA A 46 -6.07 -7.32 16.52
N SER A 47 -5.38 -8.25 17.15
CA SER A 47 -3.94 -8.49 16.98
C SER A 47 -3.58 -9.37 15.78
N ALA A 48 -4.56 -9.98 15.11
CA ALA A 48 -4.34 -10.86 13.95
C ALA A 48 -3.42 -10.26 12.85
N PRO A 49 -3.56 -9.00 12.41
CA PRO A 49 -2.64 -8.43 11.42
C PRO A 49 -1.20 -8.35 11.93
N VAL A 50 -1.00 -8.03 13.21
CA VAL A 50 0.34 -7.99 13.82
C VAL A 50 0.96 -9.39 13.85
N PHE A 51 0.19 -10.39 14.28
CA PHE A 51 0.64 -11.78 14.27
C PHE A 51 0.94 -12.27 12.85
N SER A 52 0.12 -11.92 11.86
CA SER A 52 0.36 -12.28 10.46
C SER A 52 1.67 -11.70 9.92
N PHE A 53 2.01 -10.46 10.32
CA PHE A 53 3.26 -9.82 9.94
C PHE A 53 4.47 -10.45 10.63
N VAL A 54 4.36 -10.80 11.92
CA VAL A 54 5.43 -11.49 12.67
C VAL A 54 5.67 -12.91 12.15
N LEU A 55 4.61 -13.61 11.74
CA LEU A 55 4.68 -14.97 11.20
C LEU A 55 5.18 -15.01 9.75
N GLN A 56 5.20 -13.90 9.03
CA GLN A 56 5.80 -13.83 7.70
C GLN A 56 7.32 -14.00 7.81
N SER A 57 7.80 -15.21 7.49
CA SER A 57 9.23 -15.59 7.55
C SER A 57 10.12 -14.84 6.54
N SER A 58 9.54 -14.04 5.65
CA SER A 58 10.30 -13.22 4.70
C SER A 58 9.65 -11.87 4.61
N ALA A 59 10.34 -10.84 5.11
CA ALA A 59 10.02 -9.48 4.73
C ALA A 59 10.12 -9.38 3.19
N PRO A 60 9.13 -8.79 2.50
CA PRO A 60 9.29 -8.50 1.09
C PRO A 60 10.54 -7.62 0.90
N PRO A 61 11.32 -7.82 -0.17
CA PRO A 61 12.57 -7.07 -0.38
C PRO A 61 12.34 -5.55 -0.46
N PHE A 62 11.10 -5.14 -0.80
CA PHE A 62 10.69 -3.75 -0.84
C PHE A 62 9.38 -3.56 -0.04
N PRO A 63 9.26 -2.49 0.77
CA PRO A 63 8.00 -2.16 1.44
C PRO A 63 6.96 -1.81 0.37
N TYR A 64 5.72 -2.32 0.50
CA TYR A 64 4.66 -2.01 -0.45
C TYR A 64 3.99 -0.66 -0.10
N PRO A 65 3.73 0.21 -1.10
CA PRO A 65 4.14 0.10 -2.50
C PRO A 65 5.65 0.35 -2.64
N PRO A 66 6.35 -0.36 -3.56
CA PRO A 66 7.81 -0.31 -3.69
C PRO A 66 8.28 0.98 -4.38
N THR A 67 7.93 2.12 -3.80
CA THR A 67 8.33 3.43 -4.29
C THR A 67 9.71 3.76 -3.74
N TYR A 68 10.76 3.57 -4.56
CA TYR A 68 12.12 4.00 -4.23
C TYR A 68 12.41 5.31 -4.97
N PRO A 69 12.26 6.49 -4.35
CA PRO A 69 12.33 7.78 -5.07
C PRO A 69 13.56 7.99 -5.95
N PRO A 70 14.79 7.56 -5.55
CA PRO A 70 15.97 7.75 -6.38
C PRO A 70 15.90 7.07 -7.75
N ILE A 71 15.20 5.93 -7.91
CA ILE A 71 15.13 5.27 -9.23
C ILE A 71 14.30 6.09 -10.22
N PHE A 72 13.18 6.68 -9.77
CA PHE A 72 12.33 7.50 -10.62
C PHE A 72 13.04 8.79 -11.05
N LEU A 73 13.84 9.38 -10.15
CA LEU A 73 14.67 10.53 -10.48
C LEU A 73 15.81 10.16 -11.45
N PHE A 74 16.41 8.99 -11.28
CA PHE A 74 17.45 8.51 -12.20
C PHE A 74 16.89 8.24 -13.59
N MET A 75 15.76 7.55 -13.68
CA MET A 75 15.10 7.25 -14.96
C MET A 75 14.64 8.50 -15.67
N ARG A 76 14.17 9.51 -14.94
CA ARG A 76 13.84 10.83 -15.50
C ARG A 76 14.99 11.44 -16.29
N LEU A 77 16.24 11.22 -15.91
CA LEU A 77 17.41 11.81 -16.59
C LEU A 77 17.57 11.30 -18.03
N TRP A 78 16.90 10.20 -18.39
CA TRP A 78 16.99 9.59 -19.72
C TRP A 78 15.96 10.18 -20.68
N PHE A 79 15.05 11.03 -20.19
CA PHE A 79 13.94 11.57 -20.95
C PHE A 79 13.98 13.10 -21.01
N GLU A 80 13.60 13.64 -22.17
CA GLU A 80 13.39 15.06 -22.33
C GLU A 80 12.12 15.54 -21.61
N PRO A 81 12.01 16.84 -21.30
CA PRO A 81 10.77 17.39 -20.76
C PRO A 81 9.62 17.16 -21.75
N LYS A 82 8.56 16.45 -21.32
CA LYS A 82 7.34 16.06 -22.08
C LYS A 82 7.40 14.73 -22.83
N GLU A 83 8.48 13.97 -22.73
CA GLU A 83 8.45 12.59 -23.21
C GLU A 83 7.60 11.71 -22.29
N PHE A 84 6.75 10.89 -22.90
CA PHE A 84 5.77 10.08 -22.18
C PHE A 84 6.35 8.72 -21.83
N GLN A 85 6.15 8.33 -20.57
CA GLN A 85 6.56 7.04 -20.04
C GLN A 85 5.33 6.26 -19.57
N ALA A 86 5.33 4.95 -19.76
CA ALA A 86 4.35 4.06 -19.15
C ALA A 86 4.98 3.37 -17.94
N SER A 87 4.28 3.31 -16.80
CA SER A 87 4.76 2.61 -15.61
C SER A 87 3.66 1.82 -14.93
N ASP A 88 4.05 0.76 -14.24
CA ASP A 88 3.18 -0.01 -13.35
C ASP A 88 2.86 0.72 -12.05
N LEU A 89 3.62 1.77 -11.71
CA LEU A 89 3.38 2.68 -10.59
C LEU A 89 3.35 4.14 -11.06
N PRO A 90 2.41 4.54 -11.94
CA PRO A 90 2.40 5.88 -12.53
C PRO A 90 2.16 6.98 -11.49
N ALA A 91 1.45 6.67 -10.40
CA ALA A 91 1.26 7.61 -9.30
C ALA A 91 2.59 7.98 -8.61
N ALA A 92 3.48 6.99 -8.43
CA ALA A 92 4.78 7.23 -7.81
C ALA A 92 5.70 8.00 -8.76
N GLU A 93 5.75 7.58 -10.02
CA GLU A 93 6.53 8.25 -11.05
C GLU A 93 6.10 9.71 -11.22
N ALA A 94 4.81 9.98 -11.45
CA ALA A 94 4.30 11.35 -11.57
C ALA A 94 4.67 12.23 -10.37
N TRP A 95 4.61 11.67 -9.16
CA TRP A 95 4.91 12.39 -7.92
C TRP A 95 6.41 12.71 -7.75
N TYR A 96 7.29 11.75 -8.05
CA TYR A 96 8.73 11.89 -7.80
C TYR A 96 9.51 12.46 -8.99
N SER A 97 9.16 12.08 -10.22
CA SER A 97 9.87 12.50 -11.43
C SER A 97 9.27 13.76 -12.07
N ASN A 98 8.04 14.17 -11.70
CA ASN A 98 7.32 15.28 -12.35
C ASN A 98 7.26 15.12 -13.88
N GLN A 99 7.17 13.88 -14.35
CA GLN A 99 6.97 13.54 -15.77
C GLN A 99 5.53 13.07 -16.00
N PRO A 100 4.98 13.33 -17.20
CA PRO A 100 3.69 12.78 -17.58
C PRO A 100 3.84 11.27 -17.82
N THR A 101 3.08 10.49 -17.07
CA THR A 101 3.11 9.02 -17.12
C THR A 101 1.72 8.43 -17.23
N LEU A 102 1.62 7.23 -17.78
CA LEU A 102 0.39 6.45 -17.89
C LEU A 102 0.59 5.03 -17.34
N TRP A 103 -0.51 4.39 -16.97
CA TRP A 103 -0.51 2.98 -16.60
C TRP A 103 -0.06 2.12 -17.77
N VAL A 104 0.80 1.12 -17.53
CA VAL A 104 1.20 0.16 -18.57
C VAL A 104 -0.05 -0.42 -19.25
N PRO A 105 -0.17 -0.28 -20.59
CA PRO A 105 -1.29 -0.84 -21.33
C PRO A 105 -1.36 -2.37 -21.19
N ALA A 106 -2.57 -2.91 -21.10
CA ALA A 106 -2.76 -4.34 -20.84
C ALA A 106 -2.45 -5.19 -22.09
N THR A 107 -2.55 -4.60 -23.28
CA THR A 107 -2.36 -5.28 -24.57
C THR A 107 -1.43 -4.50 -25.48
N ARG A 108 -0.78 -5.22 -26.40
CA ARG A 108 0.09 -4.63 -27.43
C ARG A 108 -0.70 -3.69 -28.33
N GLU A 109 -1.93 -4.06 -28.69
CA GLU A 109 -2.80 -3.26 -29.55
C GLU A 109 -3.15 -1.92 -28.91
N GLU A 110 -3.41 -1.90 -27.60
CA GLU A 110 -3.66 -0.69 -26.83
C GLU A 110 -2.41 0.20 -26.77
N LEU A 111 -1.24 -0.39 -26.51
CA LEU A 111 0.04 0.33 -26.54
C LEU A 111 0.27 1.02 -27.88
N ILE A 112 0.12 0.29 -29.00
CA ILE A 112 0.30 0.83 -30.35
C ILE A 112 -0.73 1.93 -30.62
N LYS A 113 -1.99 1.71 -30.24
CA LYS A 113 -3.06 2.70 -30.44
C LYS A 113 -2.77 3.99 -29.69
N ILE A 114 -2.26 3.92 -28.45
CA ILE A 114 -1.89 5.11 -27.67
C ILE A 114 -0.66 5.79 -28.27
N HIS A 115 0.38 5.01 -28.59
CA HIS A 115 1.63 5.50 -29.17
C HIS A 115 1.39 6.24 -30.50
N ASP A 116 0.59 5.68 -31.40
CA ASP A 116 0.34 6.25 -32.72
C ASP A 116 -0.70 7.38 -32.74
N ARG A 117 -1.70 7.34 -31.83
CA ARG A 117 -2.88 8.23 -31.92
C ARG A 117 -3.00 9.29 -30.84
N VAL A 118 -2.32 9.13 -29.70
CA VAL A 118 -2.45 10.04 -28.56
C VAL A 118 -1.12 10.76 -28.33
N THR A 119 -0.11 10.02 -27.88
CA THR A 119 1.23 10.54 -27.61
C THR A 119 2.24 9.40 -27.75
N PRO A 120 3.40 9.61 -28.39
CA PRO A 120 4.45 8.61 -28.44
C PRO A 120 4.91 8.23 -27.03
N ILE A 121 4.84 6.94 -26.73
CA ILE A 121 5.38 6.32 -25.53
C ILE A 121 6.83 5.93 -25.81
N PHE A 122 7.77 6.50 -25.06
CA PHE A 122 9.22 6.30 -25.26
C PHE A 122 9.77 5.13 -24.46
N SER A 123 9.13 4.80 -23.34
CA SER A 123 9.59 3.74 -22.45
C SER A 123 8.46 3.12 -21.65
N ILE A 124 8.72 1.89 -21.20
CA ILE A 124 7.86 1.15 -20.29
C ILE A 124 8.73 0.78 -19.08
N LEU A 125 8.35 1.28 -17.91
CA LEU A 125 9.00 1.02 -16.64
C LEU A 125 8.21 -0.01 -15.84
N PHE A 126 8.86 -1.15 -15.60
CA PHE A 126 8.41 -2.13 -14.63
C PHE A 126 9.21 -1.98 -13.33
N THR A 127 8.52 -1.66 -12.25
CA THR A 127 9.09 -1.65 -10.89
C THR A 127 9.01 -3.05 -10.27
N PRO A 128 9.63 -3.28 -9.11
CA PRO A 128 9.45 -4.52 -8.37
C PRO A 128 7.98 -4.83 -8.00
N ALA A 129 7.04 -3.89 -8.17
CA ALA A 129 5.62 -4.14 -7.94
C ALA A 129 5.04 -5.18 -8.92
N SER A 130 5.53 -5.20 -10.16
CA SER A 130 5.08 -6.15 -11.20
C SER A 130 5.99 -7.38 -11.32
N SER A 131 7.01 -7.49 -10.48
CA SER A 131 7.97 -8.59 -10.56
C SER A 131 7.51 -9.77 -9.72
N ASP A 132 7.26 -10.91 -10.36
CA ASP A 132 7.02 -12.18 -9.65
C ASP A 132 8.31 -12.73 -9.01
N VAL A 133 9.47 -12.33 -9.54
CA VAL A 133 10.78 -12.79 -9.08
C VAL A 133 11.37 -11.78 -8.10
N LYS A 134 11.98 -12.29 -7.01
CA LYS A 134 12.79 -11.46 -6.11
C LYS A 134 13.97 -10.87 -6.90
N MET A 135 13.95 -9.56 -7.11
CA MET A 135 15.11 -8.82 -7.61
C MET A 135 16.12 -8.74 -6.45
N TYR A 136 17.28 -9.39 -6.60
CA TYR A 136 18.37 -9.39 -5.63
C TYR A 136 19.36 -8.25 -5.90
#